data_AF-A0A1H7C4X5-F1
#
_entry.id   AF-A0A1H7C4X5-F1
#
_cell.length_a   1.000
_cell.length_b   1.000
_cell.length_c   1.000
_cell.angle_alpha   90.00
_cell.angle_beta   90.00
_cell.angle_gamma   90.00
#
_symmetry.space_group_name_H-M   'P 1'
#
loop_
_entity.id
_entity.type
_entity.pdbx_description
1 polymer ?
#
loop_
_entity_poly.entity_id
_entity_poly.type
_entity_poly.pdbx_seq_one_letter_code
_entity_poly.pdbx_strand_id
1 'polypeptide(L)' 'MSARTPVTYEPNVYIRGPHGIARINADLHRHILDVFNEYGVQIMTPAYEDDPDESKDVPRAKRYSAPALFYQRKAG' A
#
# COMPACT_ATOMS: atom_id res chain seq x y z
N MET A 1 -27.65 1.74 2.13
CA MET A 1 -26.22 1.94 1.80
C MET A 1 -26.06 1.73 0.31
N SER A 2 -25.35 2.63 -0.38
CA SER A 2 -25.01 2.44 -1.81
C SER A 2 -23.79 1.52 -1.87
N ALA A 3 -23.91 0.36 -2.53
CA ALA A 3 -22.80 -0.56 -2.68
C ALA A 3 -21.70 0.07 -3.56
N ARG A 4 -20.47 0.18 -3.03
CA ARG A 4 -19.33 0.74 -3.77
C ARG A 4 -18.82 -0.33 -4.74
N THR A 5 -18.93 -0.10 -6.04
CA THR A 5 -18.38 -1.03 -7.05
C THR A 5 -16.84 -0.94 -7.05
N PRO A 6 -16.11 -2.07 -6.98
CA PRO A 6 -14.65 -2.08 -7.13
C PRO A 6 -14.22 -1.58 -8.51
N VAL A 7 -13.08 -0.89 -8.55
CA VAL A 7 -12.33 -0.63 -9.78
C VAL A 7 -10.96 -1.27 -9.65
N THR A 8 -10.55 -2.05 -10.65
CA THR A 8 -9.23 -2.69 -10.70
C THR A 8 -8.25 -1.81 -11.47
N TYR A 9 -7.06 -1.59 -10.91
CA TYR A 9 -5.96 -0.87 -11.54
C TYR A 9 -4.78 -1.80 -11.78
N GLU A 10 -4.17 -1.73 -12.98
CA GLU A 10 -3.03 -2.56 -13.38
C GLU A 10 -1.87 -1.69 -13.90
N PRO A 11 -0.96 -1.22 -13.02
CA PRO A 11 0.19 -0.43 -13.45
C PRO A 11 1.25 -1.32 -14.11
N ASN A 12 1.50 -1.08 -15.41
CA ASN A 12 2.53 -1.77 -16.18
C ASN A 12 3.76 -0.86 -16.36
N VAL A 13 4.91 -1.29 -15.83
CA VAL A 13 6.15 -0.51 -15.85
C VAL A 13 7.34 -1.32 -16.37
N TYR A 14 8.21 -0.66 -17.15
CA TYR A 14 9.47 -1.23 -17.60
C TYR A 14 10.61 -0.88 -16.63
N ILE A 15 11.40 -1.89 -16.23
CA ILE A 15 12.59 -1.70 -15.40
C ILE A 15 13.83 -2.02 -16.24
N ARG A 16 14.76 -1.06 -16.33
CA ARG A 16 16.02 -1.26 -17.03
C ARG A 16 16.96 -2.12 -16.19
N GLY A 17 17.17 -3.36 -16.63
CA GLY A 17 18.08 -4.33 -16.01
C GLY A 17 17.52 -4.96 -14.73
N PRO A 18 18.05 -6.13 -14.31
CA PRO A 18 17.46 -6.90 -13.21
C PRO A 18 17.85 -6.37 -11.82
N HIS A 19 18.87 -5.53 -11.74
CA HIS A 19 19.40 -5.05 -10.47
C HIS A 19 18.41 -4.11 -9.80
N GLY A 20 17.94 -4.50 -8.61
CA GLY A 20 17.07 -3.65 -7.79
C GLY A 20 15.58 -3.80 -8.04
N ILE A 21 15.12 -4.76 -8.87
CA ILE A 21 13.68 -5.01 -9.10
C ILE A 21 12.92 -5.16 -7.77
N ALA A 22 13.46 -5.92 -6.81
CA ALA A 22 12.81 -6.10 -5.51
C ALA A 22 12.64 -4.78 -4.74
N ARG A 23 13.65 -3.91 -4.76
CA ARG A 23 13.58 -2.58 -4.12
C ARG A 23 12.57 -1.68 -4.83
N ILE A 24 12.63 -1.63 -6.17
CA ILE A 24 11.73 -0.84 -6.99
C ILE A 24 10.27 -1.27 -6.76
N ASN A 25 10.02 -2.59 -6.70
CA ASN A 25 8.68 -3.12 -6.46
C ASN A 25 8.16 -2.76 -5.06
N ALA A 26 9.02 -2.87 -4.04
CA ALA A 26 8.68 -2.48 -2.67
C ALA A 26 8.39 -0.96 -2.57
N ASP A 27 9.21 -0.13 -3.20
CA ASP A 27 9.00 1.32 -3.26
C ASP A 27 7.72 1.70 -4.03
N LEU A 28 7.43 1.02 -5.14
CA LEU A 28 6.20 1.22 -5.91
C LEU A 28 4.96 0.89 -5.07
N HIS A 29 4.93 -0.29 -4.45
CA HIS A 29 3.82 -0.70 -3.59
C HIS A 29 3.63 0.28 -2.43
N ARG A 30 4.71 0.75 -1.78
CA ARG A 30 4.63 1.75 -0.72
C ARG A 30 4.01 3.07 -1.22
N HIS A 31 4.46 3.58 -2.36
CA HIS A 31 3.90 4.82 -2.92
C HIS A 31 2.41 4.67 -3.28
N ILE A 32 2.01 3.52 -3.83
CA ILE A 32 0.59 3.25 -4.12
C ILE A 32 -0.22 3.27 -2.82
N LEU A 33 0.24 2.60 -1.76
CA LEU A 33 -0.44 2.62 -0.46
C LEU A 33 -0.53 4.05 0.10
N ASP A 34 0.56 4.83 0.04
CA ASP A 34 0.59 6.19 0.57
C ASP A 34 -0.38 7.12 -0.17
N VAL A 35 -0.44 7.04 -1.50
CA VAL A 35 -1.36 7.85 -2.33
C VAL A 35 -2.81 7.47 -2.03
N PHE A 36 -3.14 6.18 -1.98
CA PHE A 36 -4.50 5.74 -1.66
C PHE A 36 -4.94 6.23 -0.27
N ASN A 37 -4.07 6.07 0.74
CA ASN A 37 -4.30 6.59 2.08
C ASN A 37 -4.45 8.13 2.11
N GLU A 38 -3.75 8.87 1.23
CA GLU A 38 -3.84 10.34 1.16
C GLU A 38 -5.21 10.83 0.71
N TYR A 39 -5.80 10.10 -0.24
CA TYR A 39 -7.10 10.44 -0.82
C TYR A 39 -8.26 9.72 -0.14
N GLY A 40 -8.02 8.97 0.94
CA GLY A 40 -9.05 8.17 1.63
C GLY A 40 -9.69 7.11 0.72
N VAL A 41 -8.89 6.58 -0.22
CA VAL A 41 -9.34 5.55 -1.16
C VAL A 41 -8.98 4.20 -0.58
N GLN A 42 -10.02 3.39 -0.37
CA GLN A 42 -9.88 2.07 0.18
C GLN A 42 -9.38 1.07 -0.87
N ILE A 43 -8.36 0.29 -0.50
CA ILE A 43 -7.89 -0.83 -1.31
C ILE A 43 -8.65 -2.08 -0.88
N MET A 44 -9.39 -2.66 -1.81
CA MET A 44 -10.16 -3.88 -1.60
C MET A 44 -9.36 -5.11 -2.01
N THR A 45 -9.52 -6.20 -1.27
CA THR A 45 -9.09 -7.54 -1.69
C THR A 45 -10.30 -8.31 -2.22
N PRO A 46 -10.12 -9.34 -3.06
CA PRO A 46 -11.25 -10.12 -3.58
C PRO A 46 -12.07 -10.83 -2.49
N ALA A 47 -11.47 -11.06 -1.32
CA ALA A 47 -12.09 -11.68 -0.15
C ALA A 47 -12.67 -10.65 0.84
N TYR A 48 -13.03 -9.46 0.35
CA TYR A 48 -13.57 -8.40 1.20
C TYR A 48 -15.08 -8.60 1.41
N GLU A 49 -15.49 -8.92 2.64
CA GLU A 49 -16.89 -9.23 2.97
C GLU A 49 -17.65 -8.03 3.54
N ASP A 50 -17.05 -7.26 4.45
CA ASP A 50 -17.69 -6.10 5.09
C ASP A 50 -16.66 -5.01 5.46
N ASP A 51 -17.15 -3.78 5.55
CA ASP A 51 -16.36 -2.65 6.05
C ASP A 51 -16.27 -2.69 7.58
N PRO A 52 -15.07 -2.57 8.17
CA PRO A 52 -14.95 -2.39 9.61
C PRO A 52 -15.46 -1.01 10.03
N ASP A 53 -15.93 -0.90 11.28
CA ASP A 53 -16.42 0.35 11.87
C ASP A 53 -15.36 1.47 11.88
N GLU A 54 -14.08 1.12 11.91
CA GLU A 54 -12.97 2.07 11.85
C GLU A 54 -12.40 2.18 10.43
N SER A 55 -12.17 3.41 9.96
CA SER A 55 -11.50 3.63 8.66
C SER A 55 -10.09 3.01 8.67
N LYS A 56 -9.78 2.28 7.59
CA LYS A 56 -8.46 1.69 7.36
C LYS A 56 -7.42 2.71 6.88
N ASP A 57 -7.81 3.96 6.64
CA ASP A 57 -6.91 4.99 6.15
C ASP A 57 -5.83 5.33 7.19
N VAL A 58 -4.57 5.36 6.77
CA VAL A 58 -3.46 5.76 7.66
C VAL A 58 -3.21 7.27 7.52
N PRO A 59 -3.48 8.09 8.55
CA PRO A 59 -3.18 9.52 8.52
C PRO A 59 -1.69 9.76 8.29
N ARG A 60 -1.35 10.84 7.57
CA ARG A 60 0.04 11.18 7.22
C ARG A 60 0.99 11.21 8.43
N ALA A 61 0.51 11.70 9.58
CA ALA A 61 1.26 11.73 10.84
C ALA A 61 1.66 10.33 11.36
N LYS A 62 0.96 9.27 10.93
CA LYS A 62 1.17 7.88 11.35
C LYS A 62 1.90 7.01 10.32
N ARG A 63 2.22 7.52 9.11
CA ARG A 63 2.85 6.76 8.00
C ARG A 63 4.23 6.16 8.32
N TYR A 64 4.89 6.62 9.39
CA TYR A 64 6.19 6.12 9.84
C TYR A 64 6.22 5.77 11.33
N SER A 65 5.06 5.54 11.95
CA SER A 65 5.01 5.03 13.33
C SER A 65 5.70 3.68 13.41
N ALA A 66 6.44 3.42 14.50
CA ALA A 66 7.01 2.10 14.75
C ALA A 66 5.90 1.02 14.62
N PRO A 67 6.14 -0.11 13.92
CA PRO A 67 7.43 -0.70 13.53
C PRO A 67 7.97 -0.24 12.17
N ALA A 68 7.34 0.73 11.49
CA ALA A 68 7.76 1.19 10.15
C ALA A 68 9.23 1.67 10.09
N LEU A 69 9.82 1.99 11.25
CA LEU A 69 11.23 2.40 11.40
C LEU A 69 12.24 1.25 11.51
N PHE A 70 11.87 -0.04 11.48
CA PHE A 70 12.84 -1.14 11.63
C PHE A 70 12.66 -2.27 10.60
N TYR A 71 13.43 -2.18 9.50
CA TYR A 71 14.09 -3.36 8.93
C TYR A 71 15.61 -3.21 9.15
N GLN A 72 16.04 -3.19 10.42
CA GLN A 72 17.45 -3.38 10.73
C GLN A 72 17.80 -4.82 10.38
N ARG A 73 18.69 -5.02 9.39
CA ARG A 73 19.37 -6.31 9.18
C ARG A 73 19.90 -6.77 10.54
N LYS A 74 19.43 -7.92 11.03
CA LYS A 74 20.26 -8.72 11.94
C LYS A 74 21.49 -9.15 11.14
N ALA A 75 22.55 -8.36 11.20
CA ALA A 75 23.89 -8.86 10.97
C ALA A 75 24.22 -9.75 12.16
N GLY A 76 24.21 -11.06 11.92
CA GLY A 76 24.86 -12.06 12.75
C GLY A 76 26.13 -12.50 12.05
#